data_AF-A0A6B3HMG7-F1
#
_entry.id   AF-A0A6B3HMG7-F1
#
_cell.length_a   1.000
_cell.length_b   1.000
_cell.length_c   1.000
_cell.angle_alpha   90.00
_cell.angle_beta   90.00
_cell.angle_gamma   90.00
#
_symmetry.space_group_name_H-M   'P 1'
#
loop_
_entity.id
_entity.type
_entity.pdbx_description
1 polymer ?
#
loop_
_entity_poly.entity_id
_entity_poly.type
_entity_poly.pdbx_seq_one_letter_code
_entity_poly.pdbx_strand_id
1 'polypeptide(L)'
;MPAPSAEPRAPRSKGLVVALTKAGRTKIRYPAELVRDDGTRVTVRAPWAAPGVRDFGFVRFEPGDVFTEHYWRDRWFAVKEV
;
A
#
# COMPACT_ATOMS: atom_id res chain seq x y z
N MET A 1 -21.81 14.48 34.74
CA MET A 1 -20.74 14.51 33.72
C MET A 1 -20.74 13.15 33.01
N PRO A 2 -21.14 13.03 31.73
CA PRO A 2 -20.98 11.78 31.01
C PRO A 2 -19.51 11.60 30.62
N ALA A 3 -18.98 10.39 30.72
CA ALA A 3 -17.63 10.04 30.28
C ALA A 3 -17.53 10.11 28.75
N PRO A 4 -16.38 10.49 28.16
CA PRO A 4 -16.24 10.47 26.71
C PRO A 4 -16.27 9.01 26.24
N SER A 5 -17.18 8.71 25.31
CA SER A 5 -17.18 7.46 24.56
C SER A 5 -15.81 7.28 23.91
N ALA A 6 -15.10 6.21 24.27
CA ALA A 6 -13.89 5.83 23.57
C ALA A 6 -14.29 5.38 22.16
N GLU A 7 -13.91 6.16 21.15
CA GLU A 7 -13.97 5.70 19.76
C GLU A 7 -13.21 4.37 19.64
N PRO A 8 -13.72 3.39 18.88
CA PRO A 8 -13.02 2.13 18.70
C PRO A 8 -11.68 2.45 18.04
N ARG A 9 -10.60 2.29 18.83
CA ARG A 9 -9.24 2.49 18.38
C ARG A 9 -9.01 1.54 17.21
N ALA A 10 -8.95 2.09 15.99
CA ALA A 10 -8.63 1.34 14.79
C ALA A 10 -7.39 0.47 15.09
N PRO A 11 -7.40 -0.82 14.69
CA PRO A 11 -6.28 -1.70 14.96
C PRO A 11 -5.00 -1.02 14.45
N ARG A 12 -3.99 -0.93 15.32
CA ARG A 12 -2.66 -0.41 14.95
C ARG A 12 -2.18 -1.23 13.77
N SER A 13 -2.26 -0.63 12.60
CA SER A 13 -1.91 -1.31 11.37
C SER A 13 -0.43 -1.61 11.35
N LYS A 14 -0.12 -2.85 10.96
CA LYS A 14 1.24 -3.35 10.98
C LYS A 14 1.97 -2.72 9.79
N GLY A 15 3.01 -1.93 10.07
CA GLY A 15 3.88 -1.38 9.03
C GLY A 15 4.65 -2.49 8.31
N LEU A 16 4.67 -2.41 6.99
CA LEU A 16 5.40 -3.28 6.07
C LEU A 16 6.27 -2.44 5.14
N VAL A 17 7.22 -3.09 4.48
CA VAL A 17 8.00 -2.49 3.39
C VAL A 17 7.74 -3.31 2.13
N VAL A 18 7.24 -2.64 1.10
CA VAL A 18 7.11 -3.24 -0.23
C VAL A 18 8.39 -2.97 -1.00
N ALA A 19 8.94 -4.01 -1.63
CA ALA A 19 10.13 -3.92 -2.46
C ALA A 19 9.85 -4.44 -3.87
N LEU A 20 10.09 -3.60 -4.88
CA LEU A 20 10.08 -4.04 -6.27
C LEU A 20 11.49 -4.49 -6.66
N THR A 21 11.63 -5.77 -7.00
CA THR A 21 12.89 -6.33 -7.49
C THR A 21 12.77 -6.71 -8.97
N LYS A 22 13.86 -6.53 -9.73
CA LYS A 22 13.97 -6.96 -11.12
C LYS A 22 15.35 -7.56 -11.36
N ALA A 23 15.39 -8.84 -11.74
CA ALA A 23 16.63 -9.60 -11.95
C ALA A 23 17.62 -9.44 -10.78
N GLY A 24 17.15 -9.72 -9.55
CA GLY A 24 17.94 -9.60 -8.32
C GLY A 24 18.21 -8.18 -7.82
N ARG A 25 17.92 -7.13 -8.61
CA ARG A 25 18.16 -5.73 -8.21
C ARG A 25 16.90 -5.10 -7.65
N THR A 26 17.00 -4.49 -6.45
CA THR A 26 15.92 -3.68 -5.89
C THR A 26 15.82 -2.37 -6.67
N LYS A 27 14.62 -2.06 -7.16
CA LYS A 27 14.31 -0.82 -7.88
C LYS A 27 13.79 0.26 -6.96
N ILE A 28 12.90 -0.10 -6.03
CA ILE A 28 12.34 0.82 -5.05
C ILE A 28 11.89 0.06 -3.80
N ARG A 29 11.94 0.75 -2.66
CA ARG A 29 11.34 0.32 -1.39
C ARG A 29 10.50 1.45 -0.83
N TYR A 30 9.34 1.12 -0.28
CA TYR A 30 8.45 2.10 0.33
C TYR A 30 7.66 1.50 1.49
N PRO A 31 7.34 2.31 2.51
CA PRO A 31 6.49 1.87 3.60
C PRO A 31 5.07 1.63 3.10
N ALA A 32 4.42 0.64 3.68
CA ALA A 32 3.02 0.33 3.43
C ALA A 32 2.35 -0.11 4.74
N GLU A 33 1.06 0.12 4.80
CA GLU A 33 0.19 -0.27 5.89
C GLU A 33 -0.49 -1.59 5.55
N LEU A 34 -0.34 -2.63 6.38
CA LEU A 34 -1.09 -3.87 6.18
C LEU A 34 -2.59 -3.64 6.44
N VAL A 35 -3.42 -3.86 5.42
CA VAL A 35 -4.89 -3.83 5.52
C VAL A 35 -5.43 -5.24 5.80
N ARG A 36 -4.95 -6.25 5.06
CA ARG A 36 -5.38 -7.65 5.21
C ARG A 36 -4.32 -8.60 4.69
N ASP A 37 -4.16 -9.72 5.37
CA ASP A 37 -3.47 -10.90 4.85
C ASP A 37 -4.35 -12.12 5.14
N ASP A 38 -4.77 -12.83 4.09
CA ASP A 38 -5.58 -14.06 4.22
C ASP A 38 -4.79 -15.32 3.89
N GLY A 39 -3.47 -15.23 3.81
CA GLY A 39 -2.58 -16.35 3.49
C GLY A 39 -2.37 -16.52 1.98
N THR A 40 -3.32 -16.16 1.13
CA THR A 40 -3.14 -16.19 -0.33
C THR A 40 -2.91 -14.80 -0.92
N ARG A 41 -3.66 -13.81 -0.44
CA ARG A 41 -3.59 -12.41 -0.87
C ARG A 41 -3.20 -11.51 0.29
N VAL A 42 -2.30 -10.58 0.01
CA VAL A 42 -1.93 -9.48 0.89
C VAL A 42 -2.45 -8.19 0.29
N THR A 43 -3.19 -7.42 1.07
CA THR A 43 -3.68 -6.07 0.73
C THR A 43 -3.02 -5.07 1.64
N VAL A 44 -2.45 -4.02 1.04
CA VAL A 44 -1.79 -2.94 1.75
C VAL A 44 -2.29 -1.58 1.28
N ARG A 45 -2.14 -0.55 2.10
CA ARG A 45 -2.24 0.85 1.67
C ARG A 45 -0.85 1.47 1.65
N ALA A 46 -0.51 2.14 0.55
CA ALA A 46 0.81 2.73 0.41
C ALA A 46 0.73 4.08 -0.31
N PRO A 47 1.52 5.08 0.11
CA PRO A 47 1.62 6.33 -0.64
C PRO A 47 2.32 6.11 -1.98
N TRP A 48 2.10 7.01 -2.93
CA TRP A 48 2.87 7.10 -4.16
C TRP A 48 4.37 7.13 -3.84
N ALA A 49 5.08 6.11 -4.32
CA ALA A 49 6.45 5.87 -3.91
C ALA A 49 7.49 6.63 -4.77
N ALA A 50 7.12 7.13 -5.95
CA ALA A 50 8.07 7.83 -6.80
C ALA A 50 8.26 9.29 -6.32
N PRO A 51 9.46 9.88 -6.49
CA PRO A 51 9.78 11.20 -5.96
C PRO A 51 9.02 12.36 -6.64
N GLY A 52 8.35 12.10 -7.77
CA GLY A 52 7.64 13.12 -8.51
C GLY A 52 6.40 12.57 -9.20
N VAL A 53 5.76 13.44 -9.96
CA VAL A 53 4.55 13.12 -10.71
C VAL A 53 4.84 12.10 -11.80
N ARG A 54 3.93 11.14 -11.97
CA ARG A 54 3.91 10.27 -13.15
C ARG A 54 2.57 10.34 -13.85
N ASP A 55 2.61 10.78 -15.10
CA ASP A 55 1.46 10.90 -15.99
C ASP A 55 1.45 9.74 -16.99
N PHE A 56 0.32 9.05 -17.11
CA PHE A 56 0.08 7.96 -18.05
C PHE A 56 -0.85 8.36 -19.21
N GLY A 57 -1.26 9.63 -19.29
CA GLY A 57 -2.16 10.17 -20.31
C GLY A 57 -3.65 10.02 -19.98
N PHE A 58 -4.03 9.01 -19.20
CA PHE A 58 -5.40 8.80 -18.72
C PHE A 58 -5.54 8.85 -17.18
N VAL A 59 -4.42 8.87 -16.46
CA VAL A 59 -4.34 9.06 -15.01
C VAL A 59 -2.97 9.63 -14.65
N ARG A 60 -2.93 10.41 -13.57
CA ARG A 60 -1.73 11.05 -13.02
C ARG A 60 -1.59 10.67 -11.55
N PHE A 61 -0.37 10.34 -11.14
CA PHE A 61 -0.03 10.03 -9.74
C PHE A 61 1.00 11.03 -9.22
N GLU A 62 0.81 11.50 -7.99
CA GLU A 62 1.57 12.58 -7.38
C GLU A 62 1.96 12.27 -5.93
N PRO A 63 2.98 12.96 -5.37
CA PRO A 63 3.25 12.89 -3.95
C PRO A 63 2.00 13.23 -3.12
N GLY A 64 1.61 12.32 -2.22
CA GLY A 64 0.40 12.46 -1.40
C GLY A 64 -0.71 11.48 -1.79
N ASP A 65 -0.71 10.97 -3.02
CA ASP A 65 -1.66 9.94 -3.43
C ASP A 65 -1.42 8.64 -2.64
N VAL A 66 -2.50 7.93 -2.32
CA VAL A 66 -2.44 6.65 -1.58
C VAL A 66 -3.18 5.59 -2.37
N PHE A 67 -2.53 4.47 -2.59
CA PHE A 67 -3.08 3.33 -3.32
C PHE A 67 -3.50 2.24 -2.35
N THR A 68 -4.56 1.51 -2.70
CA THR A 68 -4.78 0.17 -2.19
C THR A 68 -4.11 -0.81 -3.13
N GLU A 69 -3.21 -1.64 -2.62
CA GLU A 69 -2.43 -2.54 -3.43
C GLU A 69 -2.67 -3.98 -3.04
N HIS A 70 -2.89 -4.83 -4.03
CA HIS A 70 -3.16 -6.25 -3.88
C HIS A 70 -2.04 -7.10 -4.48
N TYR A 71 -1.54 -8.02 -3.66
CA TYR A 71 -0.48 -8.96 -3.98
C TYR A 71 -0.95 -10.39 -3.76
N TRP A 72 -0.58 -11.30 -4.65
CA TRP A 72 -0.93 -12.71 -4.55
C TRP A 72 0.34 -13.55 -4.42
N ARG A 73 0.29 -14.58 -3.57
CA ARG A 73 1.38 -15.56 -3.44
C ARG A 73 1.36 -16.62 -4.54
N ASP A 74 0.17 -16.84 -5.12
CA ASP A 74 -0.13 -17.86 -6.13
C ASP A 74 -0.24 -17.30 -7.56
N ARG A 75 -0.01 -15.98 -7.76
CA ARG A 75 -0.14 -15.32 -9.07
C ARG A 75 0.96 -14.29 -9.30
N TRP A 76 1.37 -14.15 -10.56
CA TRP A 76 2.47 -13.27 -10.98
C TRP A 76 1.97 -11.93 -11.52
N PHE A 77 1.15 -11.23 -10.73
CA PHE A 77 0.77 -9.83 -10.97
C PHE A 77 0.41 -9.15 -9.64
N ALA A 78 0.34 -7.82 -9.68
CA ALA A 78 -0.19 -7.01 -8.60
C ALA A 78 -1.19 -6.01 -9.18
N VAL A 79 -2.20 -5.66 -8.38
CA VAL A 79 -3.20 -4.63 -8.73
C VAL A 79 -3.01 -3.45 -7.81
N LYS A 80 -3.04 -2.23 -8.35
CA LYS A 80 -3.02 -0.98 -7.60
C LYS A 80 -4.29 -0.22 -7.93
N GLU A 81 -5.10 0.03 -6.93
CA GLU A 81 -6.42 0.67 -7.01
C GLU A 81 -6.33 2.10 -6.43
N VAL A 82 -7.04 3.03 -7.06
CA VAL A 82 -7.13 4.47 -6.71
C VAL A 82 -8.52 4.85 -6.22
#